data_AF-A0AAU5IE49-F1
#
_entry.id   AF-A0AAU5IE49-F1
#
_cell.length_a   1.000
_cell.length_b   1.000
_cell.length_c   1.000
_cell.angle_alpha   90.00
_cell.angle_beta   90.00
_cell.angle_gamma   90.00
#
_symmetry.space_group_name_H-M   'P 1'
#
loop_
_entity.id
_entity.type
_entity.pdbx_description
1 polymer ?
#
loop_
_entity_poly.entity_id
_entity_poly.type
_entity_poly.pdbx_seq_one_letter_code
_entity_poly.pdbx_strand_id
1 'polypeptide(L)'
;MRRQHRVAPRVAALLAGTALLAGCGTGGGLKSTGPAPAAIGPARLWPELPPASAAPYDYGEGETAHIPGITVPGGDVRRLDPVAVVQAGLKAHPDRSSGADELPAAAVRRINACRTAPDDCPVLAPYYRDLTGDGRDELVLAIKLADRQLSVRVYMPEPSGLTRIMSTSDAVISVELAGRDLIMRAPSAITGYEYRTAWSWDSRQRAMLPTQDGILRMTPQPEPGRRQPPGTRPSVRPGEPPSAAPTAAPSAAVSAERR
;
A
#
# COMPACT_ATOMS: atom_id res chain seq x y z
N MET A 1 26.97 -79.45 -4.91
CA MET A 1 27.09 -80.12 -3.58
C MET A 1 27.67 -79.14 -2.56
N ARG A 2 27.56 -79.49 -1.26
CA ARG A 2 28.26 -78.87 -0.11
C ARG A 2 29.78 -78.68 -0.39
N ARG A 3 30.57 -77.84 0.31
CA ARG A 3 30.43 -77.24 1.67
C ARG A 3 31.33 -76.00 1.81
N GLN A 4 31.05 -75.14 2.80
CA GLN A 4 31.95 -74.06 3.24
C GLN A 4 33.18 -74.61 3.98
N HIS A 5 34.32 -73.94 3.87
CA HIS A 5 35.37 -73.96 4.91
C HIS A 5 35.79 -72.54 5.28
N ARG A 6 35.95 -72.32 6.59
CA ARG A 6 36.19 -71.01 7.22
C ARG A 6 37.69 -70.72 7.28
N VAL A 7 38.08 -69.47 7.01
CA VAL A 7 39.17 -68.81 7.75
C VAL A 7 38.78 -67.35 8.00
N ALA A 8 38.79 -66.97 9.27
CA ALA A 8 39.01 -65.62 9.78
C ALA A 8 40.27 -65.71 10.67
N PRO A 9 40.95 -64.62 11.10
CA PRO A 9 40.43 -63.25 11.20
C PRO A 9 41.47 -62.11 10.95
N ARG A 10 41.06 -60.89 11.34
CA ARG A 10 41.84 -59.73 11.85
C ARG A 10 42.35 -58.63 10.89
N VAL A 11 41.70 -57.47 11.09
CA VAL A 11 42.29 -56.15 11.43
C VAL A 11 42.82 -55.27 10.27
N ALA A 12 42.70 -53.96 10.52
CA ALA A 12 43.28 -52.81 9.78
C ALA A 12 42.58 -52.39 8.47
N ALA A 13 41.49 -51.63 8.63
CA ALA A 13 41.21 -50.45 7.79
C ALA A 13 40.29 -49.47 8.56
N LEU A 14 40.86 -48.74 9.54
CA LEU A 14 40.36 -47.38 9.79
C LEU A 14 40.67 -46.52 8.54
N LEU A 15 40.03 -45.36 8.43
CA LEU A 15 40.22 -44.33 7.38
C LEU A 15 39.43 -44.54 6.07
N ALA A 16 38.10 -44.47 6.15
CA ALA A 16 37.27 -44.08 5.01
C ALA A 16 36.04 -43.27 5.47
N GLY A 17 35.84 -42.06 4.93
CA GLY A 17 34.50 -41.46 4.83
C GLY A 17 34.13 -40.20 5.62
N THR A 18 35.04 -39.49 6.31
CA THR A 18 34.71 -38.21 6.99
C THR A 18 34.64 -36.98 6.06
N ALA A 19 34.36 -37.18 4.77
CA ALA A 19 34.48 -36.15 3.72
C ALA A 19 33.14 -35.57 3.21
N LEU A 20 32.15 -35.36 4.09
CA LEU A 20 30.81 -34.86 3.74
C LEU A 20 30.38 -33.57 4.47
N LEU A 21 31.33 -32.77 4.97
CA LEU A 21 31.05 -31.53 5.72
C LEU A 21 31.76 -30.27 5.17
N ALA A 22 32.17 -30.28 3.90
CA ALA A 22 32.69 -29.10 3.19
C ALA A 22 31.61 -28.43 2.31
N GLY A 23 30.41 -28.24 2.87
CA GLY A 23 29.27 -27.58 2.24
C GLY A 23 29.13 -26.09 2.59
N CYS A 24 30.17 -25.45 3.13
CA CYS A 24 30.18 -24.00 3.31
C CYS A 24 30.35 -23.33 1.94
N GLY A 25 29.24 -23.13 1.25
CA GLY A 25 29.22 -22.32 0.03
C GLY A 25 29.86 -20.97 0.30
N THR A 26 30.86 -20.60 -0.50
CA THR A 26 31.45 -19.27 -0.47
C THR A 26 30.34 -18.27 -0.77
N GLY A 27 29.86 -17.59 0.28
CA GLY A 27 28.77 -16.63 0.16
C GLY A 27 29.14 -15.56 -0.86
N GLY A 28 28.55 -15.66 -2.07
CA GLY A 28 28.77 -14.70 -3.13
C GLY A 28 28.41 -13.32 -2.59
N GLY A 29 29.42 -12.43 -2.50
CA GLY A 29 29.26 -11.14 -1.84
C GLY A 29 28.05 -10.40 -2.39
N LEU A 30 27.20 -9.87 -1.50
CA LEU A 30 25.95 -9.20 -1.86
C LEU A 30 26.23 -8.06 -2.85
N LYS A 31 26.00 -8.32 -4.13
CA LYS A 31 26.26 -7.36 -5.19
C LYS A 31 25.10 -6.38 -5.24
N SER A 32 25.35 -5.13 -4.86
CA SER A 32 24.35 -4.06 -4.99
C SER A 32 23.86 -4.00 -6.44
N THR A 33 22.54 -4.01 -6.60
CA THR A 33 21.85 -3.83 -7.89
C THR A 33 21.72 -2.35 -8.28
N GLY A 34 22.39 -1.45 -7.55
CA GLY A 34 22.28 0.00 -7.68
C GLY A 34 21.47 0.64 -6.54
N PRO A 35 21.24 1.96 -6.61
CA PRO A 35 20.38 2.66 -5.67
C PRO A 35 18.95 2.11 -5.72
N ALA A 36 18.36 1.82 -4.56
CA ALA A 36 16.92 1.57 -4.48
C ALA A 36 16.16 2.84 -4.87
N PRO A 37 15.07 2.76 -5.67
CA PRO A 37 14.18 3.88 -5.91
C PRO A 37 13.68 4.47 -4.59
N ALA A 38 13.56 5.80 -4.52
CA ALA A 38 12.96 6.44 -3.35
C ALA A 38 11.50 5.97 -3.19
N ALA A 39 11.17 5.43 -2.02
CA ALA A 39 9.81 5.00 -1.72
C ALA A 39 8.89 6.23 -1.66
N ILE A 40 7.99 6.35 -2.64
CA ILE A 40 6.91 7.35 -2.61
C ILE A 40 5.81 6.78 -1.69
N GLY A 41 5.57 7.46 -0.56
CA GLY A 41 4.52 7.08 0.37
C GLY A 41 3.11 7.30 -0.20
N PRO A 42 2.06 6.72 0.41
CA PRO A 42 0.68 6.90 -0.03
C PRO A 42 0.28 8.39 -0.07
N ALA A 43 -0.41 8.80 -1.14
CA ALA A 43 -0.96 10.14 -1.25
C ALA A 43 -2.32 10.21 -0.54
N ARG A 44 -2.41 10.94 0.57
CA ARG A 44 -3.67 11.13 1.30
C ARG A 44 -4.66 11.95 0.49
N LEU A 45 -5.89 11.45 0.39
CA LEU A 45 -7.03 12.15 -0.18
C LEU A 45 -7.76 12.91 0.93
N TRP A 46 -8.22 14.12 0.63
CA TRP A 46 -8.94 15.01 1.55
C TRP A 46 -8.24 15.16 2.92
N PRO A 47 -6.94 15.52 2.96
CA PRO A 47 -6.15 15.61 4.20
C PRO A 47 -6.68 16.62 5.23
N GLU A 48 -7.55 17.53 4.80
CA GLU A 48 -8.25 18.53 5.63
C GLU A 48 -9.45 17.96 6.43
N LEU A 49 -9.88 16.73 6.16
CA LEU A 49 -10.99 16.12 6.91
C LEU A 49 -10.55 15.71 8.33
N PRO A 50 -11.39 15.94 9.36
CA PRO A 50 -11.13 15.42 10.68
C PRO A 50 -11.25 13.89 10.66
N PRO A 51 -10.29 13.13 11.22
CA PRO A 51 -10.37 11.67 11.25
C PRO A 51 -11.58 11.22 12.07
N ALA A 52 -12.18 10.11 11.66
CA ALA A 52 -13.14 9.38 12.47
C ALA A 52 -12.49 8.86 13.76
N SER A 53 -13.30 8.73 14.81
CA SER A 53 -12.87 8.31 16.15
C SER A 53 -13.61 7.06 16.67
N ALA A 54 -14.56 6.53 15.90
CA ALA A 54 -15.30 5.31 16.17
C ALA A 54 -15.63 4.62 14.83
N ALA A 55 -15.71 3.29 14.83
CA ALA A 55 -16.20 2.51 13.70
C ALA A 55 -17.71 2.79 13.47
N PRO A 56 -18.21 2.73 12.23
CA PRO A 56 -19.65 2.66 12.00
C PRO A 56 -20.20 1.30 12.46
N TYR A 57 -21.52 1.22 12.65
CA TYR A 57 -22.19 -0.05 12.97
C TYR A 57 -22.42 -0.93 11.73
N ASP A 58 -22.34 -0.34 10.53
CA ASP A 58 -22.58 -0.96 9.24
C ASP A 58 -21.47 -0.54 8.26
N TYR A 59 -21.06 -1.45 7.36
CA TYR A 59 -19.92 -1.29 6.46
C TYR A 59 -20.33 -1.60 5.02
N GLY A 60 -19.94 -0.73 4.08
CA GLY A 60 -20.37 -0.87 2.69
C GLY A 60 -19.55 -1.85 1.84
N GLU A 61 -20.21 -2.83 1.22
CA GLU A 61 -19.58 -3.75 0.26
C GLU A 61 -19.44 -3.14 -1.15
N GLY A 62 -18.43 -3.61 -1.89
CA GLY A 62 -17.99 -3.03 -3.16
C GLY A 62 -18.91 -3.29 -4.35
N GLU A 63 -19.86 -2.38 -4.60
CA GLU A 63 -20.78 -2.50 -5.74
C GLU A 63 -20.30 -1.81 -7.04
N THR A 64 -20.66 -2.42 -8.17
CA THR A 64 -20.44 -1.85 -9.52
C THR A 64 -21.76 -1.46 -10.17
N ALA A 65 -21.76 -0.37 -10.94
CA ALA A 65 -22.95 0.10 -11.66
C ALA A 65 -22.57 0.94 -12.89
N HIS A 66 -23.24 0.71 -14.02
CA HIS A 66 -23.16 1.62 -15.15
C HIS A 66 -23.97 2.90 -14.86
N ILE A 67 -23.41 4.06 -15.18
CA ILE A 67 -23.99 5.37 -14.87
C ILE A 67 -24.47 6.03 -16.18
N PRO A 68 -25.78 5.99 -16.48
CA PRO A 68 -26.32 6.56 -17.70
C PRO A 68 -26.27 8.09 -17.68
N GLY A 69 -26.23 8.71 -18.87
CA GLY A 69 -26.36 10.15 -19.04
C GLY A 69 -25.10 10.98 -18.76
N ILE A 70 -23.96 10.35 -18.45
CA ILE A 70 -22.65 11.02 -18.43
C ILE A 70 -21.88 10.63 -19.69
N THR A 71 -21.62 11.60 -20.57
CA THR A 71 -20.62 11.46 -21.64
C THR A 71 -19.24 11.79 -21.07
N VAL A 72 -18.21 11.02 -21.43
CA VAL A 72 -16.81 11.30 -21.06
C VAL A 72 -16.03 11.74 -22.32
N PRO A 73 -15.88 13.05 -22.60
CA PRO A 73 -15.30 13.52 -23.86
C PRO A 73 -13.85 13.09 -24.02
N GLY A 74 -13.55 12.36 -25.10
CA GLY A 74 -12.20 11.79 -25.33
C GLY A 74 -11.78 10.75 -24.26
N GLY A 75 -12.72 10.28 -23.44
CA GLY A 75 -12.43 9.38 -22.33
C GLY A 75 -11.73 10.02 -21.13
N ASP A 76 -11.62 11.35 -21.07
CA ASP A 76 -10.98 12.10 -19.98
C ASP A 76 -11.97 12.51 -18.87
N VAL A 77 -11.87 11.85 -17.71
CA VAL A 77 -12.69 12.12 -16.52
C VAL A 77 -12.40 13.47 -15.86
N ARG A 78 -11.26 14.13 -16.13
CA ARG A 78 -10.93 15.44 -15.55
C ARG A 78 -11.84 16.56 -16.05
N ARG A 79 -12.58 16.31 -17.13
CA ARG A 79 -13.49 17.26 -17.77
C ARG A 79 -14.92 17.16 -17.24
N LEU A 80 -15.19 16.25 -16.30
CA LEU A 80 -16.51 16.00 -15.74
C LEU A 80 -16.78 16.91 -14.54
N ASP A 81 -18.02 17.39 -14.43
CA ASP A 81 -18.53 18.01 -13.21
C ASP A 81 -18.74 16.90 -12.15
N PRO A 82 -18.01 16.91 -11.02
CA PRO A 82 -18.11 15.85 -10.01
C PRO A 82 -19.49 15.81 -9.35
N VAL A 83 -20.18 16.95 -9.24
CA VAL A 83 -21.56 17.00 -8.72
C VAL A 83 -22.51 16.35 -9.71
N ALA A 84 -22.35 16.60 -11.01
CA ALA A 84 -23.15 15.96 -12.05
C ALA A 84 -22.94 14.44 -12.09
N VAL A 85 -21.71 13.95 -11.91
CA VAL A 85 -21.41 12.51 -11.81
C VAL A 85 -22.13 11.87 -10.62
N VAL A 86 -22.09 12.49 -9.44
CA VAL A 86 -22.83 11.98 -8.26
C VAL A 86 -24.34 12.02 -8.49
N GLN A 87 -24.88 13.12 -9.06
CA GLN A 87 -26.31 13.25 -9.36
C GLN A 87 -26.81 12.28 -10.44
N ALA A 88 -25.96 11.89 -11.40
CA ALA A 88 -26.26 10.81 -12.34
C ALA A 88 -26.19 9.44 -11.65
N GLY A 89 -25.21 9.23 -10.77
CA GLY A 89 -25.10 8.02 -9.95
C GLY A 89 -26.30 7.78 -9.02
N LEU A 90 -26.96 8.84 -8.54
CA LEU A 90 -28.22 8.73 -7.78
C LEU A 90 -29.44 8.30 -8.62
N LYS A 91 -29.33 8.37 -9.96
CA LYS A 91 -30.38 7.93 -10.91
C LYS A 91 -30.07 6.55 -11.51
N ALA A 92 -28.84 6.08 -11.36
CA ALA A 92 -28.48 4.72 -11.69
C ALA A 92 -29.07 3.82 -10.60
N HIS A 93 -30.05 2.99 -10.96
CA HIS A 93 -30.52 1.91 -10.12
C HIS A 93 -29.65 0.68 -10.41
N PRO A 94 -28.70 0.30 -9.54
CA PRO A 94 -27.98 -0.96 -9.70
C PRO A 94 -28.95 -2.14 -9.53
N ASP A 95 -28.81 -3.17 -10.38
CA ASP A 95 -29.62 -4.40 -10.30
C ASP A 95 -29.28 -5.26 -9.06
N ARG A 96 -28.23 -4.89 -8.35
CA ARG A 96 -27.87 -5.34 -7.01
C ARG A 96 -28.09 -4.17 -6.07
N SER A 97 -28.66 -4.44 -4.90
CA SER A 97 -28.75 -3.48 -3.82
C SER A 97 -28.29 -4.21 -2.56
N SER A 98 -26.98 -4.22 -2.30
CA SER A 98 -26.54 -4.27 -0.92
C SER A 98 -26.96 -2.94 -0.27
N GLY A 99 -27.25 -2.93 1.03
CA GLY A 99 -27.75 -1.71 1.70
C GLY A 99 -26.79 -0.52 1.68
N ALA A 100 -25.54 -0.74 1.26
CA ALA A 100 -24.45 0.24 1.22
C ALA A 100 -24.63 1.36 0.19
N ASP A 101 -25.46 1.13 -0.84
CA ASP A 101 -25.40 1.90 -2.08
C ASP A 101 -26.36 3.10 -2.14
N GLU A 102 -27.44 3.03 -1.34
CA GLU A 102 -28.40 4.11 -1.19
C GLU A 102 -27.92 5.14 -0.15
N LEU A 103 -27.63 6.35 -0.61
CA LEU A 103 -27.23 7.43 0.29
C LEU A 103 -28.43 7.87 1.14
N PRO A 104 -28.23 8.20 2.43
CA PRO A 104 -29.32 8.70 3.28
C PRO A 104 -30.05 9.88 2.63
N ALA A 105 -31.39 9.90 2.71
CA ALA A 105 -32.21 10.91 2.03
C ALA A 105 -31.81 12.37 2.35
N ALA A 106 -31.23 12.62 3.52
CA ALA A 106 -30.66 13.93 3.88
C ALA A 106 -29.42 14.31 3.05
N ALA A 107 -28.53 13.35 2.76
CA ALA A 107 -27.38 13.53 1.87
C ALA A 107 -27.85 13.76 0.42
N VAL A 108 -28.81 12.95 -0.06
CA VAL A 108 -29.44 13.10 -1.39
C VAL A 108 -30.00 14.52 -1.59
N ARG A 109 -30.72 15.07 -0.61
CA ARG A 109 -31.22 16.46 -0.67
C ARG A 109 -30.08 17.48 -0.80
N ARG A 110 -29.00 17.36 -0.02
CA ARG A 110 -27.85 18.28 -0.13
C ARG A 110 -27.14 18.17 -1.48
N ILE A 111 -26.95 16.95 -2.00
CA ILE A 111 -26.35 16.71 -3.33
C ILE A 111 -27.16 17.41 -4.44
N ASN A 112 -28.50 17.30 -4.38
CA ASN A 112 -29.37 17.96 -5.35
C ASN A 112 -29.35 19.50 -5.21
N ALA A 113 -29.10 20.02 -4.01
CA ALA A 113 -28.99 21.45 -3.72
C ALA A 113 -27.60 22.08 -4.05
N CYS A 114 -26.56 21.29 -4.36
CA CYS A 114 -25.19 21.79 -4.58
C CYS A 114 -25.05 22.96 -5.56
N ARG A 115 -25.95 23.09 -6.56
CA ARG A 115 -25.93 24.24 -7.50
C ARG A 115 -26.48 25.54 -6.91
N THR A 116 -27.36 25.46 -5.91
CA THR A 116 -28.00 26.60 -5.25
C THR A 116 -27.40 26.90 -3.88
N ALA A 117 -26.74 25.91 -3.27
CA ALA A 117 -26.05 26.00 -1.99
C ALA A 117 -24.68 25.29 -2.11
N PRO A 118 -23.69 25.91 -2.81
CA PRO A 118 -22.40 25.29 -3.06
C PRO A 118 -21.59 25.06 -1.78
N ASP A 119 -21.69 25.96 -0.79
CA ASP A 119 -20.98 25.85 0.49
C ASP A 119 -21.46 24.67 1.35
N ASP A 120 -22.72 24.25 1.18
CA ASP A 120 -23.33 23.07 1.84
C ASP A 120 -23.15 21.77 1.02
N CYS A 121 -22.50 21.83 -0.14
CA CYS A 121 -22.37 20.68 -1.02
C CYS A 121 -21.49 19.58 -0.38
N PRO A 122 -22.02 18.35 -0.18
CA PRO A 122 -21.27 17.29 0.49
C PRO A 122 -20.28 16.57 -0.43
N VAL A 123 -20.30 16.85 -1.73
CA VAL A 123 -19.39 16.24 -2.73
C VAL A 123 -18.02 16.88 -2.59
N LEU A 124 -17.00 16.06 -2.37
CA LEU A 124 -15.62 16.51 -2.17
C LEU A 124 -14.86 16.66 -3.49
N ALA A 125 -13.74 17.38 -3.42
CA ALA A 125 -12.85 17.57 -4.56
C ALA A 125 -12.42 16.21 -5.15
N PRO A 126 -12.49 16.02 -6.48
CA PRO A 126 -12.13 14.75 -7.11
C PRO A 126 -10.63 14.51 -7.11
N TYR A 127 -10.24 13.23 -7.11
CA TYR A 127 -8.88 12.79 -7.40
C TYR A 127 -8.88 11.87 -8.63
N TYR A 128 -7.75 11.84 -9.33
CA TYR A 128 -7.60 11.18 -10.63
C TYR A 128 -6.34 10.31 -10.65
N ARG A 129 -6.48 9.04 -11.03
CA ARG A 129 -5.37 8.08 -11.12
C ARG A 129 -5.71 6.92 -12.06
N ASP A 130 -4.75 6.48 -12.88
CA ASP A 130 -4.73 5.14 -13.51
C ASP A 130 -4.67 4.05 -12.43
N LEU A 131 -5.83 3.53 -12.01
CA LEU A 131 -6.01 2.44 -11.05
C LEU A 131 -6.19 1.10 -11.79
N THR A 132 -6.86 1.11 -12.93
CA THR A 132 -7.12 -0.10 -13.74
C THR A 132 -5.88 -0.58 -14.49
N GLY A 133 -5.00 0.35 -14.84
CA GLY A 133 -3.75 0.07 -15.55
C GLY A 133 -3.80 0.17 -17.06
N ASP A 134 -4.89 0.72 -17.63
CA ASP A 134 -5.07 0.92 -19.07
C ASP A 134 -4.39 2.22 -19.58
N GLY A 135 -3.85 3.05 -18.67
CA GLY A 135 -3.19 4.32 -18.98
C GLY A 135 -4.15 5.52 -19.04
N ARG A 136 -5.41 5.34 -18.64
CA ARG A 136 -6.41 6.39 -18.48
C ARG A 136 -6.72 6.51 -16.99
N ASP A 137 -7.06 7.71 -16.54
CA ASP A 137 -7.37 7.92 -15.12
C ASP A 137 -8.82 7.55 -14.79
N GLU A 138 -9.00 6.80 -13.71
CA GLU A 138 -10.25 6.71 -12.97
C GLU A 138 -10.51 7.99 -12.17
N LEU A 139 -11.79 8.25 -11.89
CA LEU A 139 -12.27 9.33 -11.03
C LEU A 139 -12.61 8.79 -9.64
N VAL A 140 -11.86 9.23 -8.63
CA VAL A 140 -12.10 8.95 -7.21
C VAL A 140 -12.87 10.13 -6.59
N LEU A 141 -14.01 9.85 -5.99
CA LEU A 141 -14.90 10.81 -5.32
C LEU A 141 -15.24 10.35 -3.91
N ALA A 142 -15.56 11.32 -3.05
CA ALA A 142 -16.20 11.05 -1.77
C ALA A 142 -17.31 12.04 -1.46
N ILE A 143 -18.27 11.60 -0.66
CA ILE A 143 -19.46 12.35 -0.26
C ILE A 143 -19.53 12.36 1.26
N LYS A 144 -19.55 13.56 1.88
CA LYS A 144 -19.72 13.75 3.31
C LYS A 144 -21.12 13.32 3.77
N LEU A 145 -21.16 12.29 4.61
CA LEU A 145 -22.37 11.81 5.28
C LEU A 145 -22.47 12.40 6.70
N ALA A 146 -23.40 11.90 7.51
CA ALA A 146 -23.45 12.20 8.94
C ALA A 146 -22.28 11.54 9.69
N ASP A 147 -22.09 11.91 10.95
CA ASP A 147 -21.20 11.21 11.91
C ASP A 147 -19.76 10.96 11.43
N ARG A 148 -19.25 11.89 10.59
CA ARG A 148 -17.92 11.85 9.94
C ARG A 148 -17.70 10.66 8.99
N GLN A 149 -18.77 10.01 8.53
CA GLN A 149 -18.68 9.00 7.48
C GLN A 149 -18.50 9.63 6.09
N LEU A 150 -17.81 8.91 5.21
CA LEU A 150 -17.72 9.20 3.79
C LEU A 150 -18.31 8.04 2.99
N SER A 151 -19.12 8.32 1.97
CA SER A 151 -19.32 7.38 0.86
C SER A 151 -18.20 7.63 -0.16
N VAL A 152 -17.31 6.64 -0.35
CA VAL A 152 -16.20 6.68 -1.30
C VAL A 152 -16.59 5.91 -2.56
N ARG A 153 -16.35 6.50 -3.73
CA ARG A 153 -16.77 5.95 -5.03
C ARG A 153 -15.66 6.11 -6.06
N VAL A 154 -15.46 5.09 -6.90
CA VAL A 154 -14.50 5.14 -8.02
C VAL A 154 -15.23 4.87 -9.33
N TYR A 155 -14.99 5.71 -10.32
CA TYR A 155 -15.63 5.67 -11.63
C TYR A 155 -14.59 5.49 -12.74
N MET A 156 -14.75 4.43 -13.53
CA MET A 156 -13.96 4.11 -14.71
C MET A 156 -14.65 4.67 -15.97
N PRO A 157 -13.91 5.33 -16.88
CA PRO A 157 -14.48 5.89 -18.10
C PRO A 157 -14.59 4.86 -19.24
N GLU A 158 -15.81 4.56 -19.66
CA GLU A 158 -16.13 3.65 -20.77
C GLU A 158 -16.59 4.41 -22.03
N PRO A 159 -16.55 3.80 -23.24
CA PRO A 159 -17.07 4.43 -24.46
C PRO A 159 -18.54 4.86 -24.37
N SER A 160 -19.34 4.18 -23.55
CA SER A 160 -20.77 4.46 -23.31
C SER A 160 -21.03 5.44 -22.16
N GLY A 161 -20.01 5.82 -21.36
CA GLY A 161 -20.18 6.73 -20.23
C GLY A 161 -19.25 6.43 -19.06
N LEU A 162 -19.80 6.35 -17.84
CA LEU A 162 -19.05 5.92 -16.66
C LEU A 162 -19.56 4.57 -16.16
N THR A 163 -18.65 3.74 -15.67
CA THR A 163 -18.98 2.60 -14.81
C THR A 163 -18.37 2.87 -13.44
N ARG A 164 -19.22 2.93 -12.41
CA ARG A 164 -18.74 2.87 -11.03
C ARG A 164 -18.17 1.48 -10.79
N ILE A 165 -16.88 1.42 -10.45
CA ILE A 165 -16.15 0.18 -10.20
C ILE A 165 -15.86 -0.04 -8.71
N MET A 166 -16.14 0.95 -7.87
CA MET A 166 -16.08 0.86 -6.41
C MET A 166 -17.18 1.74 -5.81
N SER A 167 -17.86 1.23 -4.80
CA SER A 167 -18.80 1.96 -3.95
C SER A 167 -18.67 1.40 -2.54
N THR A 168 -18.44 2.25 -1.54
CA THR A 168 -18.43 1.85 -0.13
C THR A 168 -18.69 3.07 0.76
N SER A 169 -19.06 2.86 2.02
CA SER A 169 -19.24 3.92 3.00
C SER A 169 -18.65 3.49 4.35
N ASP A 170 -17.88 4.38 4.97
CA ASP A 170 -17.19 4.10 6.24
C ASP A 170 -16.86 5.40 7.01
N ALA A 171 -16.65 5.29 8.33
CA ALA A 171 -16.10 6.35 9.17
C ALA A 171 -14.57 6.33 9.08
N VAL A 172 -14.01 7.04 8.10
CA VAL A 172 -12.56 6.96 7.80
C VAL A 172 -11.69 7.84 8.71
N ILE A 173 -10.54 7.30 9.13
CA ILE A 173 -9.36 8.04 9.60
C ILE A 173 -8.72 8.77 8.40
N SER A 174 -8.59 8.08 7.26
CA SER A 174 -8.05 8.63 6.02
C SER A 174 -8.33 7.71 4.83
N VAL A 175 -8.44 8.30 3.64
CA VAL A 175 -8.34 7.59 2.36
C VAL A 175 -7.01 7.95 1.72
N GLU A 176 -6.29 6.98 1.16
CA GLU A 176 -4.93 7.16 0.62
C GLU A 176 -4.79 6.40 -0.71
N LEU A 177 -4.06 6.96 -1.69
CA LEU A 177 -3.69 6.26 -2.93
C LEU A 177 -2.24 5.77 -2.86
N ALA A 178 -2.03 4.47 -3.06
CA ALA A 178 -0.72 3.83 -3.07
C ALA A 178 -0.53 3.06 -4.39
N GLY A 179 0.17 3.68 -5.35
CA GLY A 179 0.27 3.13 -6.71
C GLY A 179 -1.10 3.07 -7.39
N ARG A 180 -1.64 1.85 -7.54
CA ARG A 180 -2.97 1.56 -8.10
C ARG A 180 -4.01 1.18 -7.05
N ASP A 181 -3.62 1.09 -5.78
CA ASP A 181 -4.51 0.71 -4.70
C ASP A 181 -5.12 1.94 -4.04
N LEU A 182 -6.41 1.87 -3.72
CA LEU A 182 -7.09 2.81 -2.85
C LEU A 182 -7.17 2.19 -1.45
N ILE A 183 -6.53 2.85 -0.47
CA ILE A 183 -6.43 2.37 0.90
C ILE A 183 -7.39 3.19 1.77
N MET A 184 -8.35 2.52 2.39
CA MET A 184 -9.19 3.10 3.43
C MET A 184 -8.64 2.69 4.80
N ARG A 185 -8.51 3.67 5.70
CA ARG A 185 -8.19 3.45 7.11
C ARG A 185 -9.37 3.93 7.93
N ALA A 186 -9.89 3.09 8.82
CA ALA A 186 -11.04 3.39 9.68
C ALA A 186 -10.76 2.94 11.12
N PRO A 187 -11.34 3.55 12.16
CA PRO A 187 -11.20 3.06 13.52
C PRO A 187 -11.81 1.67 13.61
N SER A 188 -11.19 0.76 14.35
CA SER A 188 -11.79 -0.56 14.62
C SER A 188 -12.62 -0.54 15.91
N ALA A 189 -13.46 -1.57 16.10
CA ALA A 189 -14.14 -1.80 17.37
C ALA A 189 -13.16 -2.13 18.53
N ILE A 190 -11.89 -2.44 18.23
CA ILE A 190 -10.85 -2.71 19.23
C ILE A 190 -10.12 -1.39 19.55
N THR A 191 -10.20 -0.95 20.81
CA THR A 191 -9.62 0.32 21.27
C THR A 191 -8.13 0.42 20.93
N GLY A 192 -7.73 1.47 20.20
CA GLY A 192 -6.34 1.70 19.77
C GLY A 192 -5.91 0.92 18.54
N TYR A 193 -6.86 0.32 17.81
CA TYR A 193 -6.64 -0.37 16.53
C TYR A 193 -7.52 0.21 15.43
N GLU A 194 -7.04 0.13 14.19
CA GLU A 194 -7.69 0.57 12.95
C GLU A 194 -7.85 -0.60 11.99
N TYR A 195 -8.92 -0.59 11.20
CA TYR A 195 -8.97 -1.35 9.95
C TYR A 195 -8.15 -0.62 8.90
N ARG A 196 -7.41 -1.37 8.08
CA ARG A 196 -6.74 -0.87 6.88
C ARG A 196 -7.03 -1.80 5.71
N THR A 197 -7.97 -1.37 4.88
CA THR A 197 -8.46 -2.13 3.72
C THR A 197 -7.87 -1.51 2.45
N ALA A 198 -7.11 -2.30 1.69
CA ALA A 198 -6.65 -1.94 0.35
C ALA A 198 -7.62 -2.50 -0.69
N TRP A 199 -8.07 -1.61 -1.57
CA TRP A 199 -8.93 -1.92 -2.70
C TRP A 199 -8.09 -1.88 -3.98
N SER A 200 -8.09 -2.97 -4.74
CA SER A 200 -7.33 -3.11 -5.99
C SER A 200 -8.24 -3.54 -7.14
N TRP A 201 -7.89 -3.18 -8.37
CA TRP A 201 -8.61 -3.58 -9.57
C TRP A 201 -8.52 -5.08 -9.86
N ASP A 202 -9.68 -5.74 -10.01
CA ASP A 202 -9.82 -7.08 -10.60
C ASP A 202 -10.42 -6.97 -12.00
N SER A 203 -9.63 -7.31 -13.02
CA SER A 203 -10.01 -7.22 -14.43
C SER A 203 -11.03 -8.27 -14.88
N ARG A 204 -11.23 -9.36 -14.12
CA ARG A 204 -12.19 -10.42 -14.41
C ARG A 204 -13.58 -10.05 -13.90
N GLN A 205 -13.66 -9.44 -12.73
CA GLN A 205 -14.89 -8.95 -12.10
C GLN A 205 -15.24 -7.52 -12.55
N ARG A 206 -14.28 -6.82 -13.16
CA ARG A 206 -14.38 -5.40 -13.57
C ARG A 206 -14.79 -4.49 -12.41
N ALA A 207 -14.22 -4.75 -11.24
CA ALA A 207 -14.49 -4.08 -9.98
C ALA A 207 -13.18 -3.80 -9.24
N MET A 208 -13.16 -2.81 -8.35
CA MET A 208 -12.16 -2.77 -7.28
C MET A 208 -12.66 -3.61 -6.10
N LEU A 209 -11.83 -4.54 -5.65
CA LEU A 209 -12.16 -5.48 -4.59
C LEU A 209 -11.25 -5.25 -3.38
N PRO A 210 -11.71 -5.54 -2.15
CA PRO A 210 -10.85 -5.52 -0.98
C PRO A 210 -9.87 -6.70 -1.07
N THR A 211 -8.63 -6.44 -1.47
CA THR A 211 -7.58 -7.45 -1.72
C THR A 211 -6.71 -7.72 -0.50
N GLN A 212 -6.60 -6.73 0.39
CA GLN A 212 -5.95 -6.87 1.68
C GLN A 212 -6.78 -6.14 2.73
N ASP A 213 -7.24 -6.86 3.74
CA ASP A 213 -7.84 -6.28 4.95
C ASP A 213 -7.01 -6.67 6.18
N GLY A 214 -6.97 -5.79 7.18
CA GLY A 214 -6.11 -5.99 8.33
C GLY A 214 -6.39 -5.04 9.48
N ILE A 215 -6.38 -5.59 10.70
CA ILE A 215 -6.52 -4.84 11.94
C ILE A 215 -5.13 -4.49 12.45
N LEU A 216 -4.77 -3.21 12.37
CA LEU A 216 -3.46 -2.68 12.74
C LEU A 216 -3.57 -1.85 14.02
N ARG A 217 -2.51 -1.80 14.82
CA ARG A 217 -2.45 -0.87 15.95
C ARG A 217 -2.35 0.55 15.39
N MET A 218 -3.23 1.45 15.86
CA MET A 218 -3.18 2.86 15.49
C MET A 218 -1.82 3.43 15.87
N THR A 219 -1.12 4.01 14.90
CA THR A 219 0.06 4.82 15.18
C THR A 219 -0.40 6.20 15.66
N PRO A 220 0.14 6.74 16.77
CA PRO A 220 -0.20 8.10 17.19
C PRO A 220 0.12 9.08 16.06
N GLN A 221 -0.89 9.80 15.56
CA GLN A 221 -0.64 10.87 14.60
C GLN A 221 0.25 11.93 15.26
N PRO A 222 1.30 12.42 14.57
CA PRO A 222 2.02 13.60 15.04
C PRO A 222 1.07 14.80 15.13
N GLU A 223 0.92 15.34 16.35
CA GLU A 223 0.24 16.61 16.61
C GLU A 223 0.73 17.70 15.64
N PRO A 224 -0.16 18.39 14.90
CA PRO A 224 0.21 19.51 14.05
C PRO A 224 0.85 20.63 14.88
N GLY A 225 2.18 20.72 14.85
CA GLY A 225 2.95 21.70 15.62
C GLY A 225 4.07 21.10 16.48
N ARG A 226 4.07 19.78 16.75
CA ARG A 226 5.20 19.15 17.45
C ARG A 226 6.38 18.96 16.48
N ARG A 227 7.23 19.98 16.37
CA ARG A 227 8.56 19.84 15.72
C ARG A 227 9.23 18.59 16.30
N GLN A 228 9.54 17.61 15.45
CA GLN A 228 10.50 16.59 15.83
C GLN A 228 11.80 17.31 16.22
N PRO A 229 12.42 16.99 17.37
CA PRO A 229 13.78 17.44 17.61
C PRO A 229 14.64 16.91 16.46
N PRO A 230 15.53 17.74 15.87
CA PRO A 230 16.36 17.30 14.76
C PRO A 230 17.16 16.08 15.20
N GLY A 231 16.88 14.93 14.56
CA GLY A 231 17.55 13.67 14.88
C GLY A 231 19.05 13.87 14.78
N THR A 232 19.77 13.50 15.84
CA THR A 232 21.20 13.78 16.00
C THR A 232 21.97 13.17 14.83
N ARG A 233 22.32 14.01 13.85
CA ARG A 233 23.12 13.62 12.69
C ARG A 233 24.44 13.04 13.22
N PRO A 234 24.82 11.80 12.88
CA PRO A 234 26.12 11.26 13.25
C PRO A 234 27.20 12.22 12.73
N SER A 235 27.95 12.82 13.65
CA SER A 235 28.94 13.84 13.31
C SER A 235 30.17 13.14 12.74
N VAL A 236 30.19 13.00 11.41
CA VAL A 236 31.37 12.53 10.68
C VAL A 236 32.45 13.60 10.83
N ARG A 237 33.42 13.37 11.71
CA ARG A 237 34.63 14.19 11.81
C ARG A 237 35.41 14.06 10.50
N PRO A 238 35.75 15.17 9.81
CA PRO A 238 36.64 15.12 8.67
C PRO A 238 38.09 14.90 9.09
N GLY A 239 38.75 13.93 8.45
CA GLY A 239 40.19 13.94 8.18
C GLY A 239 41.16 13.90 9.35
N GLU A 240 41.62 12.69 9.70
CA GLU A 240 42.99 12.50 10.18
C GLU A 240 43.77 11.80 9.05
N PRO A 241 44.84 12.41 8.49
CA PRO A 241 45.58 11.81 7.39
C PRO A 241 46.38 10.60 7.88
N PRO A 242 46.58 9.55 7.05
CA PRO A 242 47.39 8.41 7.43
C PRO A 242 48.84 8.85 7.68
N SER A 243 49.31 8.69 8.92
CA SER A 243 50.70 8.97 9.28
C SER A 243 51.64 8.06 8.48
N ALA A 244 52.49 8.66 7.66
CA ALA A 244 53.50 7.92 6.91
C ALA A 244 54.56 7.34 7.86
N ALA A 245 54.91 6.06 7.66
CA ALA A 245 56.06 5.40 8.26
C ALA A 245 56.90 4.71 7.17
N PRO A 246 58.24 4.60 7.32
CA PRO A 246 59.15 4.88 6.21
C PRO A 246 59.72 3.66 5.48
N THR A 247 60.48 3.95 4.42
CA THR A 247 61.09 3.00 3.48
C THR A 247 62.57 3.38 3.26
N ALA A 248 63.55 2.47 3.27
CA ALA A 248 63.61 1.06 3.71
C ALA A 248 65.09 0.61 3.77
N ALA A 249 65.33 -0.68 4.06
CA ALA A 249 66.56 -1.44 3.73
C ALA A 249 67.84 -1.16 4.57
N PRO A 250 68.91 -1.98 4.48
CA PRO A 250 68.98 -3.46 4.37
C PRO A 250 70.05 -4.13 5.30
N SER A 251 70.10 -5.48 5.30
CA SER A 251 71.25 -6.35 5.71
C SER A 251 71.67 -6.35 7.21
N ALA A 252 72.30 -7.40 7.79
CA ALA A 252 72.69 -8.75 7.33
C ALA A 252 72.69 -9.76 8.53
N ALA A 253 73.04 -11.03 8.27
CA ALA A 253 72.93 -12.17 9.20
C ALA A 253 74.04 -12.30 10.27
N VAL A 254 73.74 -13.03 11.37
CA VAL A 254 74.70 -13.87 12.13
C VAL A 254 74.00 -15.13 12.66
N SER A 255 74.66 -16.28 12.57
CA SER A 255 74.22 -17.59 13.08
C SER A 255 74.51 -17.81 14.58
N ALA A 256 73.75 -18.67 15.26
CA ALA A 256 74.22 -19.38 16.45
C ALA A 256 73.51 -20.74 16.64
N GLU A 257 74.24 -21.72 17.17
CA GLU A 257 73.87 -23.15 17.26
C GLU A 257 73.64 -23.56 18.74
N ARG A 258 72.96 -24.71 18.95
CA ARG A 258 72.92 -25.53 20.19
C ARG A 258 72.33 -24.93 21.48
N ARG A 259 71.31 -25.63 21.99
CA ARG A 259 71.58 -26.62 23.06
C ARG A 259 70.67 -27.84 22.96
#